data_AF-A0A553KSB1-F1
#
_entry.id   AF-A0A553KSB1-F1
#
_cell.length_a   1.000
_cell.length_b   1.000
_cell.length_c   1.000
_cell.angle_alpha   90.00
_cell.angle_beta   90.00
_cell.angle_gamma   90.00
#
_symmetry.space_group_name_H-M   'P 1'
#
loop_
_entity.id
_entity.type
_entity.pdbx_description
1 polymer ?
#
loop_
_entity_poly.entity_id
_entity_poly.type
_entity_poly.pdbx_seq_one_letter_code
_entity_poly.pdbx_strand_id
1 'polypeptide(L)'
;MAWLYLIAAGLFEMTGVAMINKWHRDRTWLTLALLLASFGASFLFLSLAMETLPMGTAYAVWTGIGAAGGAILGMALYGESTDWRRMLCIGVVLAAAVGLKLIS
;
A
#
# COMPACT_ATOMS: atom_id res chain seq x y z
N MET A 1 -11.41 12.61 9.92
CA MET A 1 -11.04 12.78 8.50
C MET A 1 -9.67 12.20 8.17
N ALA A 2 -8.66 12.35 9.04
CA ALA A 2 -7.33 11.76 8.90
C ALA A 2 -7.29 10.28 8.48
N TRP A 3 -8.09 9.44 9.14
CA TRP A 3 -8.19 8.02 8.83
C TRP A 3 -8.72 7.71 7.43
N LEU A 4 -9.61 8.56 6.89
CA LEU A 4 -10.09 8.46 5.52
C LEU A 4 -8.98 8.78 4.52
N TYR A 5 -8.19 9.83 4.78
CA TYR A 5 -7.00 10.12 4.00
C TYR A 5 -5.96 9.01 4.09
N LEU A 6 -5.79 8.39 5.26
CA LEU A 6 -4.87 7.28 5.45
C LEU A 6 -5.27 6.04 4.65
N ILE A 7 -6.56 5.70 4.65
CA ILE A 7 -7.10 4.59 3.85
C ILE A 7 -6.97 4.92 2.36
N ALA A 8 -7.30 6.14 1.95
CA ALA A 8 -7.13 6.59 0.58
C ALA A 8 -5.65 6.53 0.13
N ALA A 9 -4.72 6.97 0.99
CA ALA A 9 -3.28 6.86 0.75
C ALA A 9 -2.87 5.41 0.51
N GLY A 10 -3.30 4.48 1.38
CA GLY A 10 -3.00 3.06 1.22
C GLY A 10 -3.60 2.45 -0.06
N LEU A 11 -4.79 2.88 -0.49
CA LEU A 11 -5.40 2.45 -1.76
C LEU A 11 -4.60 2.94 -2.98
N PHE A 12 -4.15 4.20 -2.95
CA PHE A 12 -3.29 4.75 -4.01
C PHE A 12 -1.93 4.06 -4.06
N GLU A 13 -1.37 3.67 -2.91
CA GLU A 13 -0.15 2.86 -2.85
C GLU A 13 -0.38 1.48 -3.48
N MET A 14 -1.47 0.80 -3.12
CA MET A 14 -1.92 -0.46 -3.74
C MET A 14 -1.93 -0.36 -5.27
N THR A 15 -2.55 0.69 -5.81
CA THR A 15 -2.63 0.91 -7.27
C THR A 15 -1.25 1.23 -7.85
N GLY A 16 -0.41 1.98 -7.12
CA GLY A 16 0.97 2.28 -7.51
C GLY A 16 1.81 1.00 -7.63
N VAL A 17 1.72 0.09 -6.66
CA VAL A 17 2.39 -1.21 -6.69
C VAL A 17 1.90 -2.07 -7.87
N ALA A 18 0.59 -2.09 -8.12
CA ALA A 18 0.04 -2.77 -9.30
C ALA A 18 0.57 -2.16 -10.61
N MET A 19 0.73 -0.84 -10.70
CA MET A 19 1.31 -0.18 -11.88
C MET A 19 2.81 -0.45 -12.05
N ILE A 20 3.57 -0.72 -10.98
CA ILE A 20 4.99 -1.13 -11.09
C ILE A 20 5.10 -2.43 -11.90
N ASN A 21 4.32 -3.45 -11.54
CA ASN A 21 4.31 -4.72 -12.27
C ASN A 21 3.83 -4.52 -13.72
N LYS A 22 2.85 -3.64 -13.94
CA LYS A 22 2.37 -3.33 -15.29
C LYS A 22 3.43 -2.63 -16.14
N TRP A 23 4.12 -1.65 -15.57
CA TRP A 23 5.23 -0.95 -16.22
C TRP A 23 6.37 -1.91 -16.56
N HIS A 24 6.66 -2.89 -15.71
CA HIS A 24 7.68 -3.89 -16.02
C HIS A 24 7.35 -4.68 -17.30
N ARG A 25 6.06 -4.95 -17.55
CA ARG A 25 5.59 -5.73 -18.70
C ARG A 25 5.39 -4.89 -19.97
N ASP A 26 4.74 -3.73 -19.85
CA ASP A 26 4.31 -2.93 -21.00
C ASP A 26 5.25 -1.75 -21.31
N ARG A 27 6.08 -1.31 -20.36
CA ARG A 27 7.03 -0.17 -20.47
C ARG A 27 6.49 1.06 -21.22
N THR A 28 5.19 1.33 -21.09
CA THR A 28 4.51 2.38 -21.85
C THR A 28 4.42 3.66 -21.04
N TRP A 29 4.78 4.82 -21.62
CA TRP A 29 4.81 6.12 -20.93
C TRP A 29 3.55 6.44 -20.08
N LEU A 30 2.38 5.97 -20.52
CA LEU A 30 1.12 6.07 -19.77
C LEU A 30 1.18 5.39 -18.38
N THR A 31 1.76 4.20 -18.31
CA THR A 31 1.95 3.45 -17.05
C THR A 31 2.92 4.14 -16.11
N LEU A 32 3.97 4.79 -16.62
CA LEU A 32 4.88 5.58 -15.80
C LEU A 32 4.19 6.82 -15.22
N ALA A 33 3.38 7.51 -16.03
CA ALA A 33 2.60 8.65 -15.58
C ALA A 33 1.58 8.24 -14.50
N LEU A 34 0.86 7.12 -14.70
CA LEU A 34 -0.08 6.58 -13.71
C LEU A 34 0.61 6.13 -12.42
N LEU A 35 1.79 5.53 -12.52
CA LEU A 35 2.61 5.15 -11.37
C LEU A 35 3.02 6.38 -10.56
N LEU A 36 3.59 7.40 -11.21
CA LEU A 36 4.00 8.64 -10.56
C LEU A 36 2.81 9.38 -9.95
N ALA A 37 1.68 9.44 -10.66
CA ALA A 37 0.45 10.06 -10.15
C ALA A 37 -0.09 9.31 -8.92
N SER A 38 -0.10 7.97 -8.94
CA SER A 38 -0.61 7.16 -7.83
C SER A 38 0.28 7.28 -6.59
N PHE A 39 1.60 7.18 -6.75
CA PHE A 39 2.53 7.39 -5.63
C PHE A 39 2.49 8.83 -5.12
N GLY A 40 2.44 9.82 -6.01
CA GLY A 40 2.31 11.22 -5.64
C GLY A 40 1.04 11.48 -4.83
N ALA A 41 -0.11 10.98 -5.30
CA ALA A 41 -1.37 11.08 -4.57
C ALA A 41 -1.30 10.38 -3.21
N SER A 42 -0.74 9.16 -3.15
CA SER A 42 -0.54 8.42 -1.91
C SER A 42 0.24 9.22 -0.87
N PHE A 43 1.38 9.80 -1.27
CA PHE A 43 2.21 10.61 -0.35
C PHE A 43 1.51 11.90 0.09
N LEU A 44 0.74 12.55 -0.78
CA LEU A 44 -0.05 13.73 -0.41
C LEU A 44 -1.11 13.39 0.65
N PHE A 45 -1.85 12.31 0.46
CA PHE A 45 -2.86 11.87 1.43
C PHE A 45 -2.23 11.38 2.74
N LEU A 46 -1.06 10.74 2.69
CA LEU A 46 -0.31 10.36 3.88
C LEU A 46 0.15 11.59 4.65
N SER A 47 0.68 12.61 3.97
CA SER A 47 1.07 13.88 4.59
C SER A 47 -0.10 14.55 5.29
N LEU A 48 -1.28 14.59 4.66
CA LEU A 48 -2.51 15.14 5.26
C LEU A 48 -3.00 14.31 6.45
N ALA A 49 -2.83 12.98 6.42
CA ALA A 49 -3.16 12.14 7.57
C ALA A 49 -2.20 12.39 8.75
N MET A 50 -0.92 12.63 8.46
CA MET A 50 0.13 12.90 9.45
C MET A 50 0.01 14.26 10.15
N GLU A 51 -0.76 15.22 9.61
CA GLU A 51 -1.06 16.48 10.32
C GLU A 51 -1.83 16.25 11.63
N THR A 52 -2.50 15.10 11.75
CA THR A 52 -3.38 14.80 12.89
C THR A 52 -3.09 13.47 13.54
N LEU A 53 -2.51 12.50 12.81
CA LEU A 53 -2.10 11.21 13.34
C LEU A 53 -0.60 11.18 13.64
N PRO A 54 -0.18 10.53 14.74
CA PRO A 54 1.23 10.26 15.01
C PRO A 54 1.89 9.55 13.83
N MET A 55 3.11 9.97 13.48
CA MET A 55 3.87 9.43 12.36
C MET A 55 4.00 7.89 12.42
N GLY A 56 4.26 7.33 13.60
CA GLY A 56 4.38 5.87 13.79
C GLY A 56 3.10 5.12 13.42
N THR A 57 1.95 5.60 13.88
CA THR A 57 0.65 4.99 13.62
C THR A 57 0.23 5.16 12.16
N ALA A 58 0.42 6.36 11.60
CA ALA A 58 0.09 6.64 10.20
C ALA A 58 0.93 5.77 9.25
N TYR A 59 2.24 5.73 9.45
CA TYR A 59 3.14 4.97 8.59
C TYR A 59 2.93 3.46 8.70
N ALA A 60 2.73 2.92 9.91
CA ALA A 60 2.46 1.51 10.11
C ALA A 60 1.17 1.04 9.41
N VAL A 61 0.10 1.81 9.51
CA VAL A 61 -1.17 1.47 8.84
C VAL A 61 -1.06 1.65 7.32
N TRP A 62 -0.43 2.73 6.85
CA TRP A 62 -0.21 2.98 5.43
C TRP A 62 0.57 1.82 4.78
N THR A 63 1.76 1.51 5.31
CA THR A 63 2.58 0.40 4.84
C THR A 63 1.87 -0.96 4.95
N GLY A 64 1.09 -1.19 6.01
CA GLY A 64 0.31 -2.41 6.17
C GLY A 64 -0.73 -2.59 5.05
N ILE A 65 -1.49 -1.54 4.73
CA ILE A 65 -2.47 -1.55 3.64
C ILE A 65 -1.77 -1.74 2.29
N GLY A 66 -0.70 -0.99 2.03
CA GLY A 66 0.07 -1.08 0.80
C GLY A 66 0.69 -2.46 0.58
N ALA A 67 1.29 -3.06 1.62
CA ALA A 67 1.94 -4.37 1.54
C ALA A 67 0.94 -5.51 1.34
N ALA A 68 -0.11 -5.58 2.17
CA ALA A 68 -1.14 -6.61 2.02
C ALA A 68 -1.87 -6.46 0.69
N GLY A 69 -2.18 -5.22 0.33
CA GLY A 69 -2.91 -4.94 -0.88
C GLY A 69 -2.13 -5.18 -2.15
N GLY A 70 -0.86 -4.76 -2.18
CA GLY A 70 0.07 -5.05 -3.26
C GLY A 70 0.24 -6.55 -3.45
N ALA A 71 0.34 -7.32 -2.35
CA ALA A 71 0.40 -8.77 -2.44
C ALA A 71 -0.89 -9.40 -2.99
N ILE A 72 -2.06 -8.95 -2.54
CA ILE A 72 -3.36 -9.43 -3.04
C ILE A 72 -3.51 -9.10 -4.53
N LEU A 73 -3.20 -7.88 -4.95
CA LEU A 73 -3.23 -7.46 -6.34
C LEU A 73 -2.19 -8.22 -7.18
N GLY A 74 -1.01 -8.52 -6.63
CA GLY A 74 0.01 -9.37 -7.24
C GLY A 74 -0.53 -10.77 -7.56
N MET A 75 -1.19 -11.40 -6.58
CA MET A 75 -1.81 -12.72 -6.75
C MET A 75 -2.97 -12.66 -7.75
N ALA A 76 -3.84 -11.65 -7.67
CA ALA A 76 -5.05 -11.55 -8.48
C ALA A 76 -4.80 -11.13 -9.94
N LEU A 77 -3.93 -10.14 -10.18
CA LEU A 77 -3.70 -9.56 -11.52
C LEU A 77 -2.52 -10.20 -12.26
N TYR A 78 -1.50 -10.66 -11.54
CA TYR A 78 -0.25 -11.14 -12.13
C TYR A 78 -0.06 -12.65 -11.97
N GLY A 79 -0.98 -13.34 -11.29
CA GLY A 79 -0.93 -14.79 -11.09
C GLY A 79 0.27 -15.22 -10.25
N GLU A 80 0.76 -14.36 -9.36
CA GLU A 80 1.84 -14.71 -8.43
C GLU A 80 1.42 -15.85 -7.50
N SER A 81 2.40 -16.63 -7.04
CA SER A 81 2.14 -17.81 -6.21
C SER A 81 1.40 -17.47 -4.91
N THR A 82 0.25 -18.09 -4.72
CA THR A 82 -0.59 -18.06 -3.52
C THR A 82 -0.11 -19.08 -2.48
N ASP A 83 1.21 -19.18 -2.29
CA ASP A 83 1.76 -20.11 -1.30
C ASP A 83 1.25 -19.72 0.10
N TRP A 84 0.72 -20.70 0.83
CA TRP A 84 0.20 -20.52 2.18
C TRP A 84 1.22 -19.87 3.13
N ARG A 85 2.51 -20.19 2.97
CA ARG A 85 3.60 -19.57 3.77
C ARG A 85 3.73 -18.08 3.51
N ARG A 86 3.53 -17.65 2.26
CA ARG A 86 3.56 -16.24 1.87
C ARG A 86 2.38 -15.49 2.49
N MET A 87 1.18 -16.07 2.44
CA MET A 87 -0.01 -15.51 3.11
C MET A 87 0.20 -15.38 4.63
N LEU A 88 0.82 -16.39 5.27
CA LEU A 88 1.12 -16.34 6.70
C LEU A 88 2.08 -15.19 7.04
N CYS A 89 3.16 -15.02 6.27
CA CYS A 89 4.09 -13.90 6.46
C CYS A 89 3.41 -12.53 6.28
N ILE A 90 2.56 -12.37 5.25
CA ILE A 90 1.78 -11.14 5.06
C ILE A 90 0.84 -10.90 6.25
N GLY A 91 0.20 -11.95 6.76
CA GLY A 91 -0.63 -11.89 7.96
C GLY A 91 0.16 -11.42 9.19
N VAL A 92 1.40 -11.89 9.38
CA VAL A 92 2.28 -11.44 10.47
C VAL A 92 2.66 -9.96 10.31
N VAL A 93 2.99 -9.51 9.09
CA VAL A 93 3.29 -8.09 8.82
C VAL A 93 2.08 -7.21 9.16
N LEU A 94 0.88 -7.63 8.74
CA LEU A 94 -0.36 -6.94 9.09
C LEU A 94 -0.63 -6.93 10.60
N ALA A 95 -0.47 -8.09 11.27
CA ALA A 95 -0.67 -8.20 12.71
C ALA A 95 0.31 -7.32 13.49
N ALA A 96 1.57 -7.24 13.06
CA ALA A 96 2.58 -6.36 13.64
C ALA A 96 2.21 -4.88 13.44
N ALA A 97 1.76 -4.50 12.24
CA ALA A 97 1.32 -3.13 11.94
C ALA A 97 0.12 -2.71 12.80
N VAL A 98 -0.88 -3.60 12.95
CA VAL A 98 -2.04 -3.37 13.83
C VAL A 98 -1.62 -3.33 15.29
N GLY A 99 -0.72 -4.22 15.72
CA GLY A 99 -0.16 -4.22 17.07
C GLY A 99 0.53 -2.90 17.42
N LEU A 100 1.30 -2.33 16.49
CA LEU A 100 1.93 -1.03 16.67
C LEU A 100 0.89 0.08 16.88
N LYS A 101 -0.21 0.04 16.13
CA LYS A 101 -1.36 0.96 16.25
C LYS A 101 -2.19 0.77 17.52
N LEU A 102 -2.10 -0.38 18.17
CA LEU A 102 -2.78 -0.63 19.45
C LEU A 102 -1.93 -0.16 20.65
N ILE A 103 -0.62 -0.08 20.48
CA ILE A 103 0.33 0.32 21.52
C ILE A 103 0.65 1.83 21.46
N SER A 104 0.54 2.44 20.27
CA SER A 104 0.84 3.87 20.00
C SER A 104 -0.43 4.68 19.78
#